data_AF-A0A158B6Q6-F1
#
_entry.id   AF-A0A158B6Q6-F1
#
_cell.length_a   1.000
_cell.length_b   1.000
_cell.length_c   1.000
_cell.angle_alpha   90.00
_cell.angle_beta   90.00
_cell.angle_gamma   90.00
#
_symmetry.space_group_name_H-M   'P 1'
#
loop_
_entity.id
_entity.type
_entity.pdbx_description
1 polymer ?
#
loop_
_entity_poly.entity_id
_entity_poly.type
_entity_poly.pdbx_seq_one_letter_code
_entity_poly.pdbx_strand_id
1 'polypeptide(L)'
;MKISNRYQKAFEQAKETPAYWAEGAMLDIARQIVAVMRDKGVSQAKLAEIMGKHAPFISRVLSGEHNVTIQTIAEAVHALDAHLDVRIVPNKAISLPVTEFTATVDDAAMIPSHGVGFRSLKLVKLHAMNQTAQEQNFLKKVA
;
A
#
# COMPACT_ATOMS: atom_id res chain seq x y z
N MET A 1 -11.68 20.65 -1.99
CA MET A 1 -12.39 21.09 -0.78
C MET A 1 -11.40 21.82 0.13
N LYS A 2 -11.57 23.12 0.40
CA LYS A 2 -10.66 23.88 1.31
C LYS A 2 -11.06 23.58 2.75
N ILE A 3 -10.28 22.75 3.44
CA ILE A 3 -10.49 22.43 4.85
C ILE A 3 -10.06 23.65 5.68
N SER A 4 -10.92 24.09 6.61
CA SER A 4 -10.64 25.25 7.46
C SER A 4 -9.46 24.99 8.42
N ASN A 5 -8.65 26.01 8.71
CA ASN A 5 -7.42 25.94 9.52
C ASN A 5 -7.64 25.24 10.89
N ARG A 6 -8.81 25.43 11.52
CA ARG A 6 -9.14 24.77 12.79
C ARG A 6 -9.19 23.24 12.68
N TYR A 7 -9.64 22.72 11.54
CA TYR A 7 -9.73 21.28 11.30
C TYR A 7 -8.36 20.70 10.97
N GLN A 8 -7.51 21.43 10.24
CA GLN A 8 -6.14 21.01 9.97
C GLN A 8 -5.36 20.80 11.27
N LYS A 9 -5.42 21.77 12.19
CA LYS A 9 -4.73 21.67 13.48
C LYS A 9 -5.24 20.50 14.34
N ALA A 10 -6.56 20.31 14.40
CA ALA A 10 -7.14 19.17 15.12
C ALA A 10 -6.69 17.82 14.52
N PHE A 11 -6.58 17.73 13.19
CA PHE A 11 -6.14 16.53 12.49
C PHE A 11 -4.66 16.22 12.76
N GLU A 12 -3.80 17.23 12.75
CA GLU A 12 -2.37 17.06 13.08
C GLU A 12 -2.19 16.63 14.54
N GLN A 13 -2.98 17.18 15.48
CA GLN A 13 -2.95 16.74 16.87
C GLN A 13 -3.42 15.28 17.03
N ALA A 14 -4.42 14.85 16.26
CA ALA A 14 -4.91 13.47 16.31
C ALA A 14 -3.83 12.47 15.87
N LYS A 15 -3.00 12.81 14.87
CA LYS A 15 -1.88 11.94 14.40
C LYS A 15 -0.83 11.63 15.47
N GLU A 16 -0.75 12.43 16.54
CA GLU A 16 0.14 12.14 17.67
C GLU A 16 -0.41 11.06 18.61
N THR A 17 -1.66 10.63 18.40
CA THR A 17 -2.31 9.61 19.25
C THR A 17 -2.27 8.22 18.61
N PRO A 18 -2.05 7.15 19.39
CA PRO A 18 -2.15 5.77 18.89
C PRO A 18 -3.55 5.43 18.33
N ALA A 19 -4.60 6.01 18.90
CA ALA A 19 -5.98 5.78 18.49
C ALA A 19 -6.22 6.16 17.03
N TYR A 20 -5.70 7.32 16.60
CA TYR A 20 -5.79 7.76 15.20
C TYR A 20 -5.18 6.73 14.23
N TRP A 21 -4.01 6.19 14.55
CA TRP A 21 -3.34 5.22 13.69
C TRP A 21 -4.06 3.86 13.69
N ALA A 22 -4.62 3.45 14.82
CA ALA A 22 -5.41 2.22 14.92
C ALA A 22 -6.71 2.31 14.09
N GLU A 23 -7.45 3.41 14.21
CA GLU A 23 -8.67 3.66 13.43
C GLU A 23 -8.38 3.75 11.93
N GLY A 24 -7.33 4.49 11.55
CA GLY A 24 -6.88 4.58 10.17
C GLY A 24 -6.51 3.22 9.58
N ALA A 25 -5.74 2.41 10.32
CA ALA A 25 -5.36 1.07 9.90
C ALA A 25 -6.59 0.16 9.72
N MET A 26 -7.56 0.18 10.64
CA MET A 26 -8.78 -0.61 10.47
C MET A 26 -9.60 -0.18 9.26
N LEU A 27 -9.76 1.12 9.05
CA LEU A 27 -10.48 1.62 7.88
C LEU A 27 -9.78 1.21 6.56
N ASP A 28 -8.45 1.26 6.54
CA ASP A 28 -7.66 0.84 5.38
C ASP A 28 -7.74 -0.67 5.12
N ILE A 29 -7.73 -1.49 6.17
CA ILE A 29 -7.93 -2.94 6.07
C ILE A 29 -9.33 -3.24 5.54
N ALA A 30 -10.36 -2.64 6.13
CA ALA A 30 -11.75 -2.85 5.69
C ALA A 30 -11.92 -2.50 4.21
N ARG A 31 -11.34 -1.38 3.75
CA ARG A 31 -11.35 -0.98 2.34
C ARG A 31 -10.66 -2.00 1.44
N GLN A 32 -9.52 -2.55 1.87
CA GLN A 32 -8.79 -3.58 1.13
C GLN A 32 -9.60 -4.88 1.02
N ILE A 33 -10.24 -5.32 2.11
CA ILE A 33 -11.12 -6.50 2.07
C ILE A 33 -12.26 -6.29 1.07
N VAL A 34 -12.94 -5.13 1.12
CA VAL A 34 -14.01 -4.80 0.17
C VAL A 34 -13.50 -4.78 -1.27
N ALA A 35 -12.30 -4.26 -1.52
CA ALA A 35 -11.69 -4.27 -2.85
C ALA A 35 -11.45 -5.70 -3.35
N VAL A 36 -10.83 -6.57 -2.53
CA VAL A 36 -10.60 -7.98 -2.88
C VAL A 36 -11.93 -8.71 -3.14
N MET A 37 -12.95 -8.47 -2.31
CA MET A 37 -14.29 -9.03 -2.50
C MET A 37 -14.89 -8.60 -3.83
N ARG A 38 -14.82 -7.32 -4.18
CA ARG A 38 -15.31 -6.79 -5.45
C ARG A 38 -14.58 -7.42 -6.63
N ASP A 39 -13.26 -7.48 -6.56
CA ASP A 39 -12.42 -7.99 -7.64
C ASP A 39 -12.63 -9.50 -7.86
N LYS A 40 -12.97 -10.25 -6.80
CA LYS A 40 -13.34 -11.68 -6.85
C LYS A 40 -14.85 -11.94 -7.04
N GLY A 41 -15.69 -10.90 -7.12
CA GLY A 41 -17.15 -11.04 -7.23
C GLY A 41 -17.83 -11.70 -6.01
N VAL A 42 -17.21 -11.62 -4.83
CA VAL A 42 -17.70 -12.24 -3.60
C VAL A 42 -18.56 -11.24 -2.81
N SER A 43 -19.78 -11.62 -2.43
CA SER A 43 -20.65 -10.80 -1.59
C SER A 43 -20.32 -10.96 -0.10
N GLN A 44 -20.77 -10.02 0.75
CA GLN A 44 -20.61 -10.14 2.21
C GLN A 44 -21.31 -11.38 2.77
N ALA A 45 -22.48 -11.72 2.24
CA ALA A 45 -23.20 -12.94 2.62
C ALA A 45 -22.40 -14.19 2.26
N LYS A 46 -21.76 -14.20 1.07
CA LYS A 46 -20.93 -15.33 0.65
C LYS A 46 -19.65 -15.44 1.48
N LEU A 47 -19.02 -14.32 1.84
CA LEU A 47 -17.88 -14.33 2.74
C LEU A 47 -18.27 -14.88 4.13
N ALA A 48 -19.43 -14.47 4.66
CA ALA A 48 -19.96 -14.99 5.92
C ALA A 48 -20.14 -16.51 5.85
N GLU A 49 -20.72 -17.02 4.76
CA GLU A 49 -20.90 -18.44 4.49
C GLU A 49 -19.56 -19.21 4.44
N ILE A 50 -18.57 -18.69 3.69
CA ILE A 50 -17.22 -19.31 3.58
C ILE A 50 -16.55 -19.38 4.95
N MET A 51 -16.70 -18.34 5.77
CA MET A 51 -16.12 -18.30 7.12
C MET A 51 -16.92 -19.09 8.17
N GLY A 52 -18.11 -19.60 7.82
CA GLY A 52 -19.02 -20.20 8.80
C GLY A 52 -19.49 -19.22 9.88
N LYS A 53 -19.61 -17.92 9.54
CA LYS A 53 -20.02 -16.84 10.46
C LYS A 53 -21.34 -16.22 10.00
N HIS A 54 -22.01 -15.49 10.90
CA HIS A 54 -23.23 -14.75 10.56
C HIS A 54 -22.91 -13.41 9.87
N ALA A 55 -23.79 -12.95 8.99
CA ALA A 55 -23.63 -11.68 8.27
C ALA A 55 -23.35 -10.44 9.15
N PRO A 56 -23.94 -10.28 10.36
CA PRO A 56 -23.59 -9.18 11.26
C PRO A 56 -22.13 -9.20 11.72
N PHE A 57 -21.48 -10.37 11.76
CA PHE A 57 -20.05 -10.47 12.08
C PHE A 57 -19.21 -9.82 10.96
N ILE A 58 -19.51 -10.11 9.69
CA ILE A 58 -18.79 -9.54 8.55
C ILE A 58 -19.04 -8.03 8.45
N SER A 59 -20.27 -7.57 8.66
CA SER A 59 -20.58 -6.14 8.69
C SER A 59 -19.74 -5.40 9.74
N ARG A 60 -19.57 -5.98 10.93
CA ARG A 60 -18.69 -5.41 11.98
C ARG A 60 -17.22 -5.39 11.62
N VAL A 61 -16.74 -6.39 10.86
CA VAL A 61 -15.35 -6.39 10.37
C VAL A 61 -15.13 -5.29 9.33
N LEU A 62 -16.13 -5.06 8.48
CA LEU A 62 -16.05 -4.10 7.38
C LEU A 62 -16.40 -2.66 7.77
N SER A 63 -17.08 -2.43 8.90
CA SER A 63 -17.39 -1.07 9.37
C SER A 63 -16.18 -0.33 9.93
N GLY A 64 -15.14 -1.06 10.37
CA GLY A 64 -13.96 -0.48 11.03
C GLY A 64 -14.23 0.03 12.45
N GLU A 65 -15.45 -0.12 12.97
CA GLU A 65 -15.89 0.45 14.26
C GLU A 65 -15.68 -0.48 15.48
N HIS A 66 -14.88 -1.55 15.36
CA HIS A 66 -14.70 -2.51 16.46
C HIS A 66 -13.28 -3.07 16.57
N ASN A 67 -12.93 -3.50 17.81
CA ASN A 67 -11.71 -4.25 18.14
C ASN A 67 -11.76 -5.67 17.52
N VAL A 68 -11.61 -5.75 16.21
CA VAL A 68 -11.40 -7.01 15.49
C VAL A 68 -9.95 -7.44 15.69
N THR A 69 -9.71 -8.72 15.97
CA THR A 69 -8.34 -9.23 16.15
C THR A 69 -7.64 -9.40 14.81
N ILE A 70 -6.30 -9.29 14.80
CA ILE A 70 -5.46 -9.62 13.63
C ILE A 70 -5.81 -11.01 13.09
N GLN A 71 -6.03 -11.98 13.99
CA GLN A 71 -6.45 -13.33 13.61
C GLN A 71 -7.76 -13.34 12.82
N THR A 72 -8.78 -12.59 13.26
CA THR A 72 -10.07 -12.52 12.56
C THR A 72 -9.92 -11.91 11.16
N ILE A 73 -9.09 -10.87 11.04
CA ILE A 73 -8.79 -10.23 9.75
C ILE A 73 -8.09 -11.23 8.83
N ALA A 74 -7.09 -11.95 9.36
CA ALA A 74 -6.36 -12.99 8.64
C ALA A 74 -7.29 -14.11 8.14
N GLU A 75 -8.20 -14.60 8.99
CA GLU A 75 -9.23 -15.59 8.61
C GLU A 75 -10.11 -15.07 7.46
N ALA A 76 -10.55 -13.81 7.52
CA ALA A 76 -11.40 -13.21 6.50
C ALA A 76 -10.69 -13.06 5.14
N VAL A 77 -9.45 -12.56 5.12
CA VAL A 77 -8.69 -12.46 3.87
C VAL A 77 -8.28 -13.82 3.34
N HIS A 78 -8.01 -14.79 4.22
CA HIS A 78 -7.69 -16.16 3.81
C HIS A 78 -8.88 -16.86 3.17
N ALA A 79 -10.10 -16.65 3.69
CA ALA A 79 -11.34 -17.10 3.06
C ALA A 79 -11.55 -16.50 1.65
N LEU A 80 -10.93 -15.36 1.37
CA LEU A 80 -10.89 -14.73 0.05
C LEU A 80 -9.66 -15.13 -0.76
N ASP A 81 -8.89 -16.14 -0.37
CA ASP A 81 -7.63 -16.54 -1.03
C ASP A 81 -6.68 -15.33 -1.21
N ALA A 82 -6.46 -14.63 -0.09
CA ALA A 82 -5.52 -13.54 0.10
C ALA A 82 -4.85 -13.69 1.48
N HIS A 83 -3.84 -12.87 1.79
CA HIS A 83 -3.17 -12.89 3.08
C HIS A 83 -3.01 -11.48 3.64
N LEU A 84 -2.92 -11.39 4.97
CA LEU A 84 -2.67 -10.13 5.66
C LEU A 84 -1.17 -9.86 5.70
N ASP A 85 -0.75 -8.72 5.16
CA ASP A 85 0.62 -8.21 5.25
C ASP A 85 0.63 -6.93 6.10
N VAL A 86 1.48 -6.88 7.12
CA VAL A 86 1.56 -5.77 8.08
C VAL A 86 2.92 -5.11 7.98
N ARG A 87 2.91 -3.80 7.70
CA ARG A 87 4.12 -2.99 7.57
C ARG A 87 4.18 -1.93 8.67
N ILE A 88 5.36 -1.78 9.27
CA ILE A 88 5.68 -0.70 10.21
C ILE A 88 6.26 0.47 9.43
N VAL A 89 5.69 1.67 9.63
CA VAL A 89 6.15 2.90 9.00
C VAL A 89 6.64 3.87 10.08
N PRO A 90 7.88 4.37 10.01
CA PRO A 90 8.35 5.40 10.93
C PRO A 90 7.56 6.71 10.75
N ASN A 91 7.06 7.29 11.84
CA ASN A 91 6.35 8.58 11.81
C ASN A 91 7.23 9.74 11.32
N LYS A 92 8.54 9.61 11.47
CA LYS A 92 9.54 10.51 10.87
C LYS A 92 10.48 9.65 10.05
N ALA A 93 10.64 9.99 8.77
CA ALA A 93 11.67 9.37 7.95
C ALA A 93 13.01 9.61 8.64
N ILE A 94 13.71 8.53 8.99
CA ILE A 94 15.13 8.64 9.27
C ILE A 94 15.73 9.06 7.93
N SER A 95 16.21 10.30 7.80
CA SER A 95 17.05 10.69 6.67
C SER A 95 18.38 9.97 6.83
N LEU A 96 18.39 8.67 6.55
CA LEU A 96 19.64 7.99 6.29
C LEU A 96 20.26 8.73 5.10
N PRO A 97 21.53 9.13 5.18
CA PRO A 97 22.20 9.71 4.02
C PRO A 97 22.06 8.70 2.88
N VAL A 98 21.32 9.08 1.84
CA VAL A 98 21.32 8.31 0.60
C VAL A 98 22.70 8.53 0.03
N THR A 99 23.58 7.53 0.14
CA THR A 99 24.80 7.51 -0.64
C THR A 99 24.38 7.25 -2.08
N GLU A 100 24.27 8.32 -2.86
CA GLU A 100 24.12 8.22 -4.30
C GLU A 100 25.45 7.71 -4.88
N PHE A 101 25.38 6.67 -5.71
CA PHE A 101 26.52 6.17 -6.45
C PHE A 101 26.31 6.51 -7.92
N THR A 102 27.16 7.39 -8.45
CA THR A 102 27.21 7.67 -9.89
C THR A 102 28.31 6.82 -10.50
N ALA A 103 27.96 5.98 -11.47
CA ALA A 103 28.93 5.33 -12.34
C ALA A 103 28.91 6.06 -13.69
N THR A 104 30.01 6.70 -14.04
CA THR A 104 30.22 7.29 -15.37
C THR A 104 31.04 6.33 -16.21
N VAL A 105 30.65 6.12 -17.45
CA VAL A 105 31.46 5.38 -18.43
C VAL A 105 31.81 6.34 -19.56
N ASP A 106 33.09 6.43 -19.90
CA ASP A 106 33.60 7.37 -20.91
C ASP A 106 33.16 7.00 -22.34
N ASP A 107 32.78 5.74 -22.55
CA ASP A 107 32.27 5.23 -23.82
C ASP A 107 30.79 4.88 -23.72
N ALA A 108 29.95 5.64 -24.43
CA ALA A 108 28.51 5.42 -24.50
C ALA A 108 28.14 4.03 -25.05
N ALA A 109 29.04 3.37 -25.81
CA ALA A 109 28.84 2.00 -26.29
C ALA A 109 28.91 0.94 -25.18
N MET A 110 29.41 1.30 -23.99
CA MET A 110 29.59 0.40 -22.85
C MET A 110 28.48 0.54 -21.80
N ILE A 111 27.45 1.36 -22.05
CA ILE A 111 26.25 1.44 -21.22
C ILE A 111 25.49 0.10 -21.36
N PRO A 112 25.32 -0.68 -20.28
CA PRO A 112 24.66 -1.97 -20.40
C PRO A 112 23.18 -1.79 -20.77
N SER A 113 22.77 -2.27 -21.94
CA SER A 113 21.38 -2.22 -22.39
C SER A 113 20.43 -3.13 -21.59
N HIS A 114 20.99 -4.08 -20.83
CA HIS A 114 20.26 -5.11 -20.09
C HIS A 114 20.27 -4.90 -18.56
N GLY A 115 20.75 -3.73 -18.10
CA GLY A 115 20.75 -3.34 -16.68
C GLY A 115 22.09 -3.56 -15.96
N VAL A 116 22.26 -2.87 -14.83
CA VAL A 116 23.44 -2.96 -13.96
C VAL A 116 23.09 -3.82 -12.75
N GLY A 117 23.87 -4.87 -12.50
CA GLY A 117 23.73 -5.70 -11.31
C GLY A 117 24.46 -5.09 -10.12
N PHE A 118 23.73 -4.66 -9.09
CA PHE A 118 24.30 -4.23 -7.82
C PHE A 118 24.25 -5.40 -6.82
N ARG A 119 25.41 -5.83 -6.30
CA ARG A 119 25.48 -6.77 -5.16
C ARG A 119 25.63 -5.97 -3.87
N SER A 120 24.58 -5.94 -3.04
CA SER A 120 24.61 -5.41 -1.68
C SER A 120 24.04 -6.44 -0.71
N LEU A 121 24.62 -6.55 0.49
CA LEU A 121 24.16 -7.46 1.55
C LEU A 121 22.87 -6.98 2.25
N LYS A 122 22.40 -5.77 1.96
CA LYS A 122 21.21 -5.18 2.59
C LYS A 122 20.47 -4.29 1.58
N LEU A 123 19.39 -4.80 0.99
CA LEU A 123 18.52 -4.02 0.09
C LEU A 123 17.15 -3.80 0.73
N VAL A 124 16.72 -2.54 0.78
CA VAL A 124 15.31 -2.14 0.85
C VAL A 124 14.99 -1.56 -0.53
N LYS A 125 14.01 -2.15 -1.22
CA LYS A 125 13.60 -1.70 -2.56
C LYS A 125 12.91 -0.34 -2.47
N LEU A 126 13.61 0.73 -2.83
CA LEU A 126 13.01 2.02 -3.13
C LEU A 126 12.73 2.08 -4.64
N HIS A 127 11.52 2.52 -4.98
CA HIS A 127 10.92 2.52 -6.32
C HIS A 127 11.90 2.92 -7.44
N ALA A 128 12.01 2.09 -8.49
CA ALA A 128 12.69 2.48 -9.72
C ALA A 128 11.72 3.26 -10.62
N MET A 129 11.96 4.56 -10.81
CA MET A 129 11.29 5.35 -11.84
C MET A 129 12.15 5.35 -13.10
N ASN A 130 11.96 4.37 -13.99
CA ASN A 130 12.33 4.54 -15.39
C ASN A 130 11.11 5.10 -16.15
N GLN A 131 10.81 6.38 -15.94
CA GLN A 131 9.94 7.15 -16.83
C GLN A 131 10.80 8.14 -17.63
N THR A 132 11.58 7.60 -18.56
CA THR A 132 12.20 8.39 -19.64
C THR A 132 12.63 7.39 -20.71
N ALA A 133 11.76 7.12 -21.69
CA ALA A 133 12.12 6.84 -23.09
C ALA A 133 11.02 6.23 -24.00
N GLN A 134 9.79 5.91 -23.56
CA GLN A 134 8.82 5.22 -24.46
C GLN A 134 7.55 5.96 -24.90
N GLU A 135 7.25 7.18 -24.43
CA GLU A 135 6.02 7.89 -24.84
C GLU A 135 6.18 8.89 -26.00
N GLN A 136 7.38 9.18 -26.50
CA GLN A 136 7.53 10.14 -27.62
C GLN A 136 7.42 9.53 -29.03
N ASN A 137 7.34 8.20 -29.17
CA ASN A 137 7.28 7.56 -30.49
C ASN A 137 5.87 7.16 -30.97
N PHE A 138 4.81 7.42 -30.19
CA PHE A 138 3.44 7.09 -30.61
C PHE A 138 2.70 8.27 -31.28
N LEU A 139 3.19 9.51 -31.17
CA LEU A 139 2.54 10.70 -31.76
C LEU A 139 3.23 11.26 -33.03
N LYS A 140 4.25 10.57 -33.59
CA LYS A 140 4.92 10.97 -34.85
C LYS A 140 4.66 10.02 -36.04
N LYS A 141 3.65 9.15 -35.99
CA LYS A 141 3.32 8.21 -37.09
C LYS A 141 1.89 8.31 -37.64
N VAL A 142 1.15 9.38 -37.32
CA VAL A 142 -0.19 9.65 -37.90
C VAL A 142 -0.31 11.09 -38.45
N ALA A 143 0.79 11.64 -38.98
CA ALA A 143 0.77 12.85 -39.80
C ALA A 143 1.70 12.68 -40.99
#